data_AF-A0A7C4SZ36-F1
#
_entry.id   AF-A0A7C4SZ36-F1
#
_cell.length_a   1.000
_cell.length_b   1.000
_cell.length_c   1.000
_cell.angle_alpha   90.00
_cell.angle_beta   90.00
_cell.angle_gamma   90.00
#
_symmetry.space_group_name_H-M   'P 1'
#
loop_
_entity.id
_entity.type
_entity.pdbx_description
1 polymer ?
#
loop_
_entity_poly.entity_id
_entity_poly.type
_entity_poly.pdbx_seq_one_letter_code
_entity_poly.pdbx_strand_id
1 'polypeptide(L)'
;MKQDIDVALHQFFSRRNASAILVAYSGGPDSAALLHALARMSLMENRFSVKACWINHALRSQEEMQAEQALVEQFAERLAVPLIIVTAVPG
;
A
#
# COMPACT_ATOMS: atom_id res chain seq x y z
N MET A 1 15.44 -1.70 22.20
CA MET A 1 15.13 -3.01 21.59
C MET A 1 14.43 -2.73 20.26
N LYS A 2 15.00 -3.13 19.12
CA LYS A 2 14.31 -2.99 17.82
C LYS A 2 13.15 -3.99 17.80
N GLN A 3 11.91 -3.51 17.64
CA GLN A 3 10.78 -4.39 17.42
C GLN A 3 10.76 -4.84 15.96
N ASP A 4 10.42 -6.10 15.74
CA ASP A 4 10.16 -6.63 14.39
C ASP A 4 8.90 -5.97 13.81
N ILE A 5 8.92 -5.65 12.52
CA ILE A 5 7.81 -5.04 11.80
C ILE A 5 6.56 -5.94 11.88
N ASP A 6 6.72 -7.26 11.82
CA ASP A 6 5.60 -8.19 11.86
C ASP A 6 4.91 -8.14 13.23
N VAL A 7 5.68 -8.06 14.32
CA VAL A 7 5.15 -7.92 15.69
C VAL A 7 4.44 -6.58 15.85
N ALA A 8 5.02 -5.49 15.34
CA ALA A 8 4.42 -4.17 15.43
C ALA A 8 3.08 -4.09 14.68
N LEU A 9 3.04 -4.60 13.45
CA LEU A 9 1.82 -4.64 12.64
C LEU A 9 0.75 -5.53 13.27
N HIS A 10 1.12 -6.74 13.71
CA HIS A 10 0.17 -7.64 14.36
C HIS A 10 -0.46 -7.00 15.60
N GLN A 11 0.35 -6.37 16.47
CA GLN A 11 -0.17 -5.69 17.66
C GLN A 11 -1.07 -4.50 17.32
N PHE A 12 -0.72 -3.74 16.28
CA PHE A 12 -1.50 -2.57 15.86
C PHE A 12 -2.88 -2.97 15.32
N PHE A 13 -2.95 -4.00 14.47
CA PHE A 13 -4.18 -4.40 13.80
C PHE A 13 -5.04 -5.38 14.62
N SER A 14 -4.44 -6.28 15.40
CA SER A 14 -5.20 -7.21 16.27
C SER A 14 -6.06 -6.49 17.30
N ARG A 15 -5.62 -5.32 17.80
CA ARG A 15 -6.41 -4.50 18.74
C ARG A 15 -7.62 -3.83 18.11
N ARG A 16 -7.66 -3.71 16.78
CA ARG A 16 -8.69 -2.97 16.03
C ARG A 16 -9.71 -3.87 15.35
N ASN A 17 -9.51 -5.19 15.41
CA ASN A 17 -10.35 -6.18 14.74
C ASN A 17 -10.64 -5.83 13.26
N ALA A 18 -9.64 -5.29 12.57
CA ALA A 18 -9.78 -4.87 11.19
C ALA A 18 -9.85 -6.09 10.28
N SER A 19 -10.88 -6.16 9.44
CA SER A 19 -11.05 -7.19 8.40
C SER A 19 -10.58 -6.74 7.01
N ALA A 20 -10.36 -5.43 6.83
CA ALA A 20 -9.85 -4.85 5.60
C ALA A 20 -8.93 -3.66 5.91
N ILE A 21 -7.81 -3.57 5.21
CA ILE A 21 -6.82 -2.51 5.36
C ILE A 21 -6.59 -1.86 3.99
N LEU A 22 -6.75 -0.54 3.94
CA LEU A 22 -6.36 0.28 2.79
C LEU A 22 -5.05 0.99 3.12
N VAL A 23 -4.01 0.74 2.33
CA VAL A 23 -2.69 1.36 2.47
C VAL A 23 -2.61 2.56 1.55
N ALA A 24 -2.32 3.74 2.10
CA ALA A 24 -1.92 4.89 1.30
C ALA A 24 -0.51 4.62 0.73
N TYR A 25 -0.46 4.24 -0.53
CA TYR A 25 0.75 3.83 -1.23
C TYR A 25 1.16 4.93 -2.20
N SER A 26 2.23 5.66 -1.88
CA SER A 26 2.71 6.78 -2.70
C SER A 26 3.70 6.37 -3.79
N GLY A 27 4.19 5.13 -3.75
CA GLY A 27 5.33 4.68 -4.55
C GLY A 27 6.69 4.87 -3.87
N GLY A 28 6.74 5.63 -2.77
CA GLY A 28 7.96 5.81 -1.98
C GLY A 28 8.35 4.56 -1.17
N PRO A 29 9.63 4.44 -0.77
CA PRO A 29 10.18 3.23 -0.12
C PRO A 29 9.47 2.86 1.18
N ASP A 30 9.10 3.85 2.00
CA ASP A 30 8.42 3.59 3.28
C ASP A 30 7.02 3.00 3.06
N SER A 31 6.25 3.59 2.15
CA SER A 31 4.91 3.10 1.81
C SER A 31 4.95 1.73 1.12
N ALA A 32 5.99 1.48 0.31
CA ALA A 32 6.24 0.19 -0.33
C ALA A 32 6.60 -0.89 0.71
N ALA A 33 7.45 -0.57 1.69
CA ALA A 33 7.81 -1.47 2.77
C ALA A 33 6.60 -1.84 3.64
N LEU A 34 5.76 -0.85 3.98
CA LEU A 34 4.52 -1.07 4.71
C LEU A 34 3.55 -1.96 3.94
N LEU A 35 3.32 -1.66 2.65
CA LEU A 35 2.46 -2.45 1.78
C LEU A 35 2.96 -3.90 1.67
N HIS A 36 4.26 -4.10 1.47
CA HIS A 36 4.88 -5.42 1.40
C HIS A 36 4.70 -6.22 2.69
N ALA A 37 4.97 -5.61 3.86
CA ALA A 37 4.82 -6.29 5.15
C ALA A 37 3.36 -6.69 5.41
N LEU A 38 2.40 -5.80 5.12
CA LEU A 38 0.98 -6.08 5.28
C LEU A 38 0.46 -7.13 4.32
N ALA A 39 0.89 -7.11 3.05
CA ALA A 39 0.54 -8.13 2.07
C ALA A 39 1.00 -9.52 2.53
N ARG A 40 2.25 -9.63 3.00
CA ARG A 40 2.79 -10.88 3.56
C ARG A 40 2.00 -11.35 4.78
N MET A 41 1.68 -10.45 5.71
CA MET A 41 0.91 -10.79 6.92
C MET A 41 -0.53 -11.23 6.59
N SER A 42 -1.18 -10.59 5.62
CA SER A 42 -2.51 -10.97 5.13
C SER A 42 -2.54 -12.40 4.60
N LEU A 43 -1.52 -12.80 3.83
CA LEU A 43 -1.37 -14.16 3.31
C LEU A 43 -1.15 -15.20 4.41
N MET A 44 -0.41 -14.85 5.48
CA MET A 44 -0.11 -15.78 6.57
C MET A 44 -1.28 -15.98 7.54
N GLU A 45 -2.00 -14.90 7.89
CA GLU A 45 -3.03 -14.96 8.94
C GLU A 45 -4.44 -15.21 8.40
N ASN A 46 -4.73 -14.87 7.13
CA ASN A 46 -6.07 -14.94 6.54
C ASN A 46 -7.18 -14.26 7.37
N ARG A 47 -6.82 -13.19 8.10
CA ARG A 47 -7.73 -12.45 8.99
C ARG A 47 -8.25 -11.14 8.38
N PHE A 48 -7.50 -10.57 7.46
CA PHE A 48 -7.85 -9.31 6.81
C PHE A 48 -7.35 -9.30 5.37
N SER A 49 -8.04 -8.55 4.52
CA SER A 49 -7.58 -8.23 3.16
C SER A 49 -6.80 -6.93 3.12
N VAL A 50 -5.84 -6.82 2.20
CA VAL A 50 -5.07 -5.59 1.97
C VAL A 50 -5.38 -5.06 0.57
N LYS A 51 -5.55 -3.74 0.47
CA LYS A 51 -5.61 -2.99 -0.78
C LYS A 51 -4.64 -1.81 -0.72
N ALA A 52 -4.09 -1.41 -1.86
CA ALA A 52 -3.30 -0.19 -2.00
C ALA A 52 -4.15 0.91 -2.64
N CYS A 53 -3.90 2.16 -2.25
CA CYS A 53 -4.43 3.34 -2.92
C CYS A 53 -3.28 4.26 -3.27
N TRP A 54 -3.11 4.53 -4.57
CA TRP A 54 -2.20 5.54 -5.07
C TRP A 54 -2.99 6.73 -5.63
N ILE A 55 -2.58 7.93 -5.25
CA ILE A 55 -3.23 9.17 -5.68
C ILE A 55 -2.27 9.90 -6.61
N ASN A 56 -2.68 10.04 -7.88
CA ASN A 56 -2.05 10.97 -8.79
C ASN A 56 -2.45 12.40 -8.40
N HIS A 57 -1.52 13.16 -7.84
CA HIS A 57 -1.77 14.55 -7.44
C HIS A 57 -1.74 15.55 -8.61
N ALA A 58 -1.40 15.11 -9.83
CA ALA A 58 -1.31 15.96 -11.02
C ALA A 58 -0.31 17.13 -10.89
N LEU A 59 0.80 16.91 -10.17
CA LEU A 59 1.83 17.93 -9.89
C LEU A 59 3.05 17.87 -10.83
N ARG A 60 3.17 16.84 -11.65
CA ARG A 60 4.33 16.55 -12.50
C ARG A 60 3.97 16.53 -13.98
N SER A 61 4.96 16.38 -14.87
CA SER A 61 4.66 16.21 -16.28
C SER A 61 3.85 14.94 -16.54
N GLN A 62 3.15 14.89 -17.67
CA GLN A 62 2.36 13.72 -18.06
C GLN A 62 3.23 12.46 -18.14
N GLU A 63 4.46 12.59 -18.65
CA GLU A 63 5.42 11.51 -18.79
C GLU A 63 5.87 10.98 -17.41
N GLU A 64 6.18 11.88 -16.47
CA GLU A 64 6.56 11.49 -15.11
C GLU A 64 5.41 10.79 -14.40
N MET A 65 4.18 11.31 -14.51
CA MET A 65 3.00 10.68 -13.91
C MET A 65 2.74 9.28 -14.46
N GLN A 66 2.92 9.08 -15.77
CA GLN A 66 2.79 7.76 -16.40
C GLN A 66 3.87 6.78 -15.92
N ALA A 67 5.12 7.24 -15.80
CA ALA A 67 6.21 6.41 -15.28
C ALA A 67 5.99 6.03 -13.82
N GLU A 68 5.52 6.97 -12.99
CA GLU A 68 5.18 6.70 -11.59
C GLU A 68 4.01 5.72 -11.46
N GLN A 69 2.94 5.92 -12.26
CA GLN A 69 1.80 5.02 -12.27
C GLN A 69 2.22 3.58 -12.64
N ALA A 70 3.03 3.41 -13.69
CA ALA A 70 3.51 2.11 -14.11
C ALA A 70 4.35 1.42 -13.01
N LEU A 71 5.17 2.18 -12.28
CA LEU A 71 5.97 1.64 -11.18
C LEU A 71 5.10 1.15 -10.02
N VAL A 72 4.08 1.92 -9.63
CA VAL A 72 3.19 1.53 -8.52
C VAL A 72 2.28 0.37 -8.90
N GLU A 73 1.80 0.31 -10.15
CA GLU A 73 1.04 -0.81 -10.69
C GLU A 73 1.86 -2.10 -10.67
N GLN A 74 3.08 -2.06 -11.21
CA GLN A 74 3.97 -3.22 -11.25
C GLN A 74 4.30 -3.73 -9.84
N PHE A 75 4.52 -2.81 -8.88
CA PHE A 75 4.82 -3.20 -7.51
C PHE A 75 3.61 -3.87 -6.84
N ALA A 76 2.40 -3.31 -6.99
CA ALA A 76 1.19 -3.87 -6.42
C ALA A 76 0.84 -5.24 -7.05
N GLU A 77 1.00 -5.37 -8.36
CA GLU A 77 0.80 -6.63 -9.09
C GLU A 77 1.71 -7.74 -8.57
N ARG A 78 3.01 -7.44 -8.37
CA ARG A 78 3.98 -8.42 -7.83
C ARG A 78 3.62 -8.91 -6.43
N LEU A 79 2.91 -8.10 -5.65
CA LEU A 79 2.42 -8.48 -4.32
C LEU A 79 1.03 -9.12 -4.34
N ALA A 80 0.41 -9.25 -5.52
CA ALA A 80 -0.98 -9.66 -5.69
C ALA A 80 -1.96 -8.81 -4.86
N VAL A 81 -1.68 -7.51 -4.71
CA VAL A 81 -2.53 -6.57 -3.96
C VAL A 81 -3.36 -5.73 -4.93
N PRO A 82 -4.69 -5.66 -4.76
CA PRO A 82 -5.52 -4.74 -5.54
C PRO A 82 -5.09 -3.29 -5.34
N LEU A 83 -4.82 -2.58 -6.44
CA LEU A 83 -4.47 -1.16 -6.45
C LEU A 83 -5.65 -0.31 -6.90
N ILE A 84 -5.98 0.70 -6.09
CA ILE A 84 -6.92 1.76 -6.44
C ILE A 84 -6.10 2.95 -6.92
N ILE A 85 -6.44 3.47 -8.09
CA ILE A 85 -5.81 4.65 -8.68
C ILE A 85 -6.83 5.79 -8.70
N VAL A 86 -6.46 6.93 -8.13
CA VAL A 86 -7.30 8.13 -8.10
C VAL A 86 -6.49 9.30 -8.62
N THR A 87 -7.03 10.06 -9.56
CA THR A 87 -6.45 11.35 -9.96
C THR A 87 -7.16 12.46 -9.19
N ALA A 88 -6.40 13.27 -8.46
CA ALA A 88 -6.93 14.45 -7.79
C ALA A 88 -7.39 15.46 -8.84
N VAL A 89 -8.63 15.90 -8.76
CA VAL A 89 -9.17 16.99 -9.57
C VAL A 89 -9.09 18.27 -8.74
N PRO A 90 -8.47 19.36 -9.21
CA PRO A 90 -8.56 20.65 -8.55
C PRO A 90 -10.03 21.09 -8.46
N GLY A 91 -10.47 21.43 -7.26
CA GLY A 91 -11.82 21.95 -6.99
C GLY A 91 -11.96 23.44 -7.31
#